data_AF-A0A7G9LD78-F1
#
_entry.id   AF-A0A7G9LD78-F1
#
_cell.length_a   1.000
_cell.length_b   1.000
_cell.length_c   1.000
_cell.angle_alpha   90.00
_cell.angle_beta   90.00
_cell.angle_gamma   90.00
#
_symmetry.space_group_name_H-M   'P 1'
#
loop_
_entity.id
_entity.type
_entity.pdbx_description
1 polymer ?
#
loop_
_entity_poly.entity_id
_entity_poly.type
_entity_poly.pdbx_seq_one_letter_code
_entity_poly.pdbx_strand_id
1 'polypeptide(L)'
;MKNKFTLLGICLFLSATISFAQKTVEASDIMKDIKNGKSISYNNVTIVGTLDFTYMDEALEKLPKKKKSSWFNWGSNNNYSNQIKKMIDVKISFTNCTFKDDVLAYIPDEDSGYTFTASFEDITIFKDCNFERKAMFKYSRFERDADFSGSSFDDDSTFKYAKFDKDISFQNTVFDEIATFKYATFNKNVSFSNSIFKDSAIFKYTKFHDGVSFNSSKFEEDLNIKYMKVDGSFDISNMDVAYEIDSKYTKINGKSFSKYLVDKK
;
A
#
# COMPACT_ATOMS: atom_id res chain seq x y z
N MET A 1 -68.54 30.22 15.37
CA MET A 1 -67.31 29.88 14.63
C MET A 1 -66.62 28.74 15.39
N LYS A 2 -66.51 27.55 14.78
CA LYS A 2 -65.90 26.36 15.42
C LYS A 2 -64.49 26.17 14.84
N ASN A 3 -63.45 26.36 15.65
CA ASN A 3 -62.06 26.09 15.26
C ASN A 3 -61.77 24.60 15.38
N LYS A 4 -61.38 23.97 14.27
CA LYS A 4 -60.84 22.61 14.24
C LYS A 4 -59.33 22.70 14.40
N PHE A 5 -58.79 22.13 15.47
CA PHE A 5 -57.35 21.89 15.62
C PHE A 5 -57.01 20.57 14.94
N THR A 6 -56.14 20.64 13.93
CA THR A 6 -55.58 19.47 13.24
C THR A 6 -54.28 19.08 13.95
N LEU A 7 -54.24 17.90 14.57
CA LEU A 7 -53.04 17.36 15.21
C LEU A 7 -52.16 16.72 14.12
N LEU A 8 -50.99 17.31 13.84
CA LEU A 8 -49.98 16.67 12.99
C LEU A 8 -49.22 15.63 13.83
N GLY A 9 -49.41 14.35 13.53
CA GLY A 9 -48.60 13.27 14.10
C GLY A 9 -47.20 13.27 13.48
N ILE A 10 -46.17 13.48 14.28
CA ILE A 10 -44.77 13.32 13.88
C ILE A 10 -44.43 11.82 13.96
N CYS A 11 -44.31 11.17 12.79
CA CYS A 11 -43.74 9.82 12.71
C CYS A 11 -42.21 9.90 12.83
N LEU A 12 -41.68 9.60 14.02
CA LEU A 12 -40.27 9.31 14.23
C LEU A 12 -39.92 7.97 13.57
N PHE A 13 -39.28 8.00 12.41
CA PHE A 13 -38.62 6.85 11.83
C PHE A 13 -37.34 6.56 12.64
N LEU A 14 -37.41 5.60 13.56
CA LEU A 14 -36.20 4.97 14.10
C LEU A 14 -35.62 4.05 13.01
N SER A 15 -34.59 4.52 12.31
CA SER A 15 -33.72 3.63 11.55
C SER A 15 -32.87 2.82 12.54
N ALA A 16 -33.27 1.59 12.82
CA ALA A 16 -32.43 0.65 13.55
C ALA A 16 -31.21 0.32 12.70
N THR A 17 -30.04 0.85 13.05
CA THR A 17 -28.78 0.41 12.48
C THR A 17 -28.45 -0.95 13.07
N ILE A 18 -28.64 -2.00 12.27
CA ILE A 18 -28.20 -3.35 12.64
C ILE A 18 -26.67 -3.36 12.53
N SER A 19 -26.00 -3.16 13.67
CA SER A 19 -24.55 -3.34 13.78
C SER A 19 -24.24 -4.83 13.76
N PHE A 20 -23.92 -5.39 12.60
CA PHE A 20 -23.29 -6.72 12.53
C PHE A 20 -21.89 -6.61 13.12
N ALA A 21 -21.62 -7.29 14.24
CA ALA A 21 -20.26 -7.40 14.74
C ALA A 21 -19.39 -8.11 13.69
N GLN A 22 -18.41 -7.39 13.14
CA GLN A 22 -17.46 -7.94 12.18
C GLN A 22 -16.70 -9.09 12.83
N LYS A 23 -16.57 -10.23 12.14
CA LYS A 23 -15.90 -11.42 12.69
C LYS A 23 -14.43 -11.10 12.92
N THR A 24 -13.93 -11.36 14.13
CA THR A 24 -12.50 -11.24 14.44
C THR A 24 -11.73 -12.49 14.04
N VAL A 25 -10.53 -12.33 13.47
CA VAL A 25 -9.60 -13.41 13.09
C VAL A 25 -8.20 -13.04 13.59
N GLU A 26 -7.50 -13.99 14.21
CA GLU A 26 -6.11 -13.80 14.65
C GLU A 26 -5.16 -13.87 13.45
N ALA A 27 -4.25 -12.91 13.32
CA ALA A 27 -3.23 -12.92 12.27
C ALA A 27 -2.37 -14.19 12.34
N SER A 28 -2.08 -14.70 13.54
CA SER A 28 -1.32 -15.94 13.74
C SER A 28 -1.94 -17.16 13.06
N ASP A 29 -3.27 -17.27 13.06
CA ASP A 29 -3.98 -18.35 12.35
C ASP A 29 -3.87 -18.20 10.83
N ILE A 30 -3.95 -16.97 10.33
CA ILE A 30 -3.75 -16.65 8.91
C ILE A 30 -2.32 -17.02 8.49
N MET A 31 -1.32 -16.62 9.27
CA MET A 31 0.08 -16.93 8.97
C MET A 31 0.34 -18.43 9.02
N LYS A 32 -0.30 -19.17 9.93
CA LYS A 32 -0.22 -20.63 9.97
C LYS A 32 -0.80 -21.28 8.71
N ASP A 33 -1.94 -20.80 8.22
CA ASP A 33 -2.55 -21.30 6.98
C ASP A 33 -1.62 -21.04 5.77
N ILE A 34 -1.11 -19.82 5.62
CA ILE A 34 -0.16 -19.46 4.55
C ILE A 34 1.08 -20.35 4.61
N LYS A 35 1.66 -20.54 5.80
CA LYS A 35 2.84 -21.40 6.00
C LYS A 35 2.60 -22.85 5.59
N ASN A 36 1.37 -23.34 5.75
CA ASN A 36 0.97 -24.69 5.36
C ASN A 36 0.62 -24.81 3.87
N GLY A 37 0.91 -23.78 3.05
CA GLY A 37 0.64 -23.78 1.62
C GLY A 37 -0.85 -23.60 1.28
N LYS A 38 -1.65 -23.11 2.24
CA LYS A 38 -3.08 -22.86 2.01
C LYS A 38 -3.28 -21.44 1.48
N SER A 39 -3.87 -21.33 0.30
CA SER A 39 -4.40 -20.05 -0.18
C SER A 39 -5.52 -19.57 0.75
N ILE A 40 -5.52 -18.27 1.05
CA ILE A 40 -6.45 -17.68 2.01
C ILE A 40 -7.43 -16.71 1.32
N SER A 41 -8.66 -16.67 1.81
CA SER A 41 -9.67 -15.70 1.39
C SER A 41 -10.53 -15.30 2.58
N TYR A 42 -10.54 -14.02 2.89
CA TYR A 42 -11.28 -13.42 3.99
C TYR A 42 -12.12 -12.25 3.47
N ASN A 43 -13.38 -12.19 3.90
CA ASN A 43 -14.32 -11.16 3.52
C ASN A 43 -15.04 -10.64 4.77
N ASN A 44 -15.07 -9.31 4.98
CA ASN A 44 -15.79 -8.67 6.07
C ASN A 44 -15.33 -9.15 7.46
N VAL A 45 -14.00 -9.20 7.68
CA VAL A 45 -13.39 -9.62 8.95
C VAL A 45 -12.44 -8.58 9.51
N THR A 46 -12.34 -8.52 10.83
CA THR A 46 -11.33 -7.73 11.54
C THR A 46 -10.18 -8.65 11.90
N ILE A 47 -8.99 -8.37 11.40
CA ILE A 47 -7.76 -9.07 11.74
C ILE A 47 -7.11 -8.38 12.93
N VAL A 48 -6.79 -9.14 13.96
CA VAL A 48 -6.05 -8.69 15.15
C VAL A 48 -4.71 -9.41 15.24
N GLY A 49 -3.69 -8.71 15.75
CA GLY A 49 -2.31 -9.14 15.74
C GLY A 49 -1.56 -8.75 14.46
N THR A 50 -0.24 -8.62 14.56
CA THR A 50 0.63 -8.26 13.44
C THR A 50 0.63 -9.36 12.38
N LEU A 51 0.38 -8.97 11.13
CA LEU A 51 0.46 -9.84 9.98
C LEU A 51 1.88 -9.71 9.38
N ASP A 52 2.81 -10.53 9.88
CA ASP A 52 4.20 -10.55 9.42
C ASP A 52 4.43 -11.58 8.29
N PHE A 53 4.33 -11.13 7.05
CA PHE A 53 4.68 -11.93 5.86
C PHE A 53 6.16 -12.27 5.77
N THR A 54 7.04 -11.64 6.55
CA THR A 54 8.47 -11.96 6.52
C THR A 54 8.81 -13.22 7.31
N TYR A 55 7.92 -13.64 8.22
CA TYR A 55 8.16 -14.72 9.19
C TYR A 55 9.48 -14.51 9.93
N MET A 56 9.73 -13.27 10.38
CA MET A 56 11.01 -12.86 10.94
C MET A 56 11.40 -13.72 12.14
N ASP A 57 10.49 -13.92 13.10
CA ASP A 57 10.77 -14.67 14.33
C ASP A 57 11.23 -16.10 14.02
N GLU A 58 10.53 -16.79 13.11
CA GLU A 58 10.90 -18.14 12.69
C GLU A 58 12.21 -18.19 11.90
N ALA A 59 12.50 -17.14 11.14
CA ALA A 59 13.75 -17.02 10.40
C ALA A 59 14.92 -16.78 11.36
N LEU A 60 14.75 -15.93 12.38
CA LEU A 60 15.75 -15.63 13.42
C LEU A 60 16.20 -16.87 14.18
N GLU A 61 15.30 -17.80 14.49
CA GLU A 61 15.64 -19.07 15.16
C GLU A 61 16.68 -19.91 14.39
N LYS A 62 16.70 -19.78 13.06
CA LYS A 62 17.57 -20.55 12.16
C LYS A 62 18.85 -19.82 11.80
N LEU A 63 18.95 -18.53 12.11
CA LEU A 63 20.08 -17.71 11.72
C LEU A 63 21.22 -17.78 12.74
N PRO A 64 22.47 -17.63 12.30
CA PRO A 64 23.59 -17.48 13.22
C PRO A 64 23.34 -16.28 14.14
N LYS A 65 23.41 -16.52 15.45
CA LYS A 65 23.42 -15.43 16.44
C LYS A 65 24.67 -14.59 16.22
N LYS A 66 24.55 -13.48 15.50
CA LYS A 66 25.64 -12.52 15.37
C LYS A 66 25.88 -11.89 16.73
N LYS A 67 27.12 -11.91 17.21
CA LYS A 67 27.51 -11.08 18.36
C LYS A 67 27.29 -9.63 17.99
N LYS A 68 26.69 -8.84 18.89
CA LYS A 68 26.62 -7.37 18.78
C LYS A 68 28.03 -6.84 18.50
N SER A 69 28.36 -6.53 17.24
CA SER A 69 29.57 -5.78 16.96
C SER A 69 29.25 -4.33 17.27
N SER A 70 29.78 -3.87 18.40
CA SER A 70 29.75 -2.50 18.85
C SER A 70 30.15 -1.55 17.72
N TRP A 71 29.32 -0.53 17.53
CA TRP A 71 29.51 0.78 16.91
C TRP A 71 30.71 1.01 15.95
N PHE A 72 30.34 1.52 14.77
CA PHE A 72 31.17 2.09 13.69
C PHE A 72 31.95 1.11 12.80
N ASN A 73 31.36 0.79 11.64
CA ASN A 73 32.15 0.52 10.44
C ASN A 73 31.56 1.29 9.24
N TRP A 74 31.99 2.54 9.07
CA TRP A 74 31.76 3.32 7.87
C TRP A 74 32.73 2.78 6.81
N GLY A 75 32.22 1.94 5.93
CA GLY A 75 32.99 1.38 4.81
C GLY A 75 33.30 -0.10 4.98
N SER A 76 32.36 -0.95 4.59
CA SER A 76 32.71 -2.31 4.20
C SER A 76 31.90 -2.70 2.97
N ASN A 77 32.61 -2.75 1.85
CA ASN A 77 32.18 -3.27 0.57
C ASN A 77 32.16 -4.81 0.65
N ASN A 78 31.17 -5.37 1.34
CA ASN A 78 30.97 -6.82 1.41
C ASN A 78 29.59 -7.16 0.85
N ASN A 79 29.63 -7.83 -0.31
CA ASN A 79 28.53 -8.14 -1.20
C ASN A 79 27.72 -9.38 -0.73
N TYR A 80 27.44 -9.46 0.57
CA TYR A 80 26.44 -10.36 1.13
C TYR A 80 25.35 -9.47 1.72
N SER A 81 24.22 -9.33 1.01
CA SER A 81 23.05 -8.70 1.61
C SER A 81 22.66 -9.54 2.82
N ASN A 82 22.64 -8.97 4.03
CA ASN A 82 22.02 -9.58 5.21
C ASN A 82 20.48 -9.59 5.06
N GLN A 83 19.98 -9.80 3.85
CA GLN A 83 18.60 -9.81 3.50
C GLN A 83 18.10 -11.24 3.54
N ILE A 84 17.05 -11.48 4.32
CA ILE A 84 16.34 -12.74 4.39
C ILE A 84 15.02 -12.53 3.64
N LYS A 85 14.88 -13.23 2.51
CA LYS A 85 13.72 -13.10 1.64
C LYS A 85 12.77 -14.28 1.83
N LYS A 86 11.54 -14.00 2.26
CA LYS A 86 10.43 -14.95 2.24
C LYS A 86 9.69 -14.86 0.92
N MET A 87 9.42 -16.00 0.31
CA MET A 87 8.49 -16.12 -0.80
C MET A 87 7.15 -16.60 -0.24
N ILE A 88 6.07 -15.89 -0.60
CA ILE A 88 4.69 -16.27 -0.36
C ILE A 88 4.14 -16.77 -1.68
N ASP A 89 3.99 -18.08 -1.78
CA ASP A 89 3.67 -18.84 -3.00
C ASP A 89 2.20 -19.25 -3.08
N VAL A 90 1.36 -18.71 -2.19
CA VAL A 90 -0.07 -18.95 -2.15
C VAL A 90 -0.84 -17.67 -2.45
N LYS A 91 -2.05 -17.82 -3.00
CA LYS A 91 -2.98 -16.71 -3.19
C LYS A 91 -3.41 -16.11 -1.85
N ILE A 92 -3.38 -14.78 -1.79
CA ILE A 92 -3.86 -13.96 -0.67
C ILE A 92 -5.06 -13.15 -1.14
N SER A 93 -6.15 -13.20 -0.38
CA SER A 93 -7.33 -12.37 -0.66
C SER A 93 -7.98 -11.88 0.63
N PHE A 94 -7.97 -10.57 0.80
CA PHE A 94 -8.74 -9.83 1.79
C PHE A 94 -9.67 -8.88 1.05
N THR A 95 -10.95 -8.89 1.41
CA THR A 95 -11.95 -7.98 0.83
C THR A 95 -12.81 -7.41 1.94
N ASN A 96 -12.92 -6.08 2.02
CA ASN A 96 -13.67 -5.43 3.09
C ASN A 96 -13.18 -5.84 4.50
N CYS A 97 -11.86 -5.91 4.68
CA CYS A 97 -11.25 -6.35 5.93
C CYS A 97 -10.60 -5.18 6.68
N THR A 98 -10.53 -5.28 8.00
CA THR A 98 -9.85 -4.28 8.84
C THR A 98 -8.66 -4.91 9.54
N PHE A 99 -7.46 -4.37 9.38
CA PHE A 99 -6.25 -4.78 10.09
C PHE A 99 -6.02 -3.83 11.27
N LYS A 100 -6.09 -4.35 12.51
CA LYS A 100 -5.92 -3.56 13.74
C LYS A 100 -4.47 -3.26 14.09
N ASP A 101 -3.55 -4.07 13.57
CA ASP A 101 -2.12 -4.02 13.83
C ASP A 101 -1.33 -3.99 12.50
N ASP A 102 -0.01 -3.90 12.59
CA ASP A 102 0.87 -3.77 11.43
C ASP A 102 0.73 -4.92 10.42
N VAL A 103 0.81 -4.60 9.13
CA VAL A 103 0.94 -5.55 8.02
C VAL A 103 2.32 -5.39 7.41
N LEU A 104 3.19 -6.39 7.65
CA LEU A 104 4.63 -6.27 7.42
C LEU A 104 5.10 -7.26 6.35
N ALA A 105 5.68 -6.74 5.28
CA ALA A 105 6.49 -7.48 4.31
C ALA A 105 7.93 -6.94 4.27
N TYR A 106 8.31 -6.11 5.23
CA TYR A 106 9.64 -5.54 5.41
C TYR A 106 9.90 -5.26 6.89
N ILE A 107 10.98 -5.83 7.44
CA ILE A 107 11.44 -5.56 8.80
C ILE A 107 12.97 -5.42 8.80
N PRO A 108 13.53 -4.21 9.05
CA PRO A 108 14.95 -4.04 9.31
C PRO A 108 15.21 -4.31 10.80
N ASP A 109 15.68 -5.51 11.14
CA ASP A 109 15.97 -5.85 12.53
C ASP A 109 17.39 -5.42 12.90
N GLU A 110 17.48 -4.34 13.67
CA GLU A 110 18.76 -3.75 14.09
C GLU A 110 19.54 -4.67 15.03
N ASP A 111 18.84 -5.44 15.87
CA ASP A 111 19.48 -6.30 16.88
C ASP A 111 20.23 -7.47 16.25
N SER A 112 19.64 -8.13 15.23
CA SER A 112 20.32 -9.20 14.49
C SER A 112 21.18 -8.68 13.33
N GLY A 113 20.97 -7.45 12.89
CA GLY A 113 21.61 -6.85 11.72
C GLY A 113 21.15 -7.47 10.39
N TYR A 114 20.01 -8.15 10.39
CA TYR A 114 19.35 -8.68 9.19
C TYR A 114 18.18 -7.79 8.77
N THR A 115 17.84 -7.86 7.50
CA THR A 115 16.64 -7.24 6.94
C THR A 115 15.75 -8.34 6.37
N PHE A 116 14.54 -8.45 6.86
CA PHE A 116 13.56 -9.44 6.42
C PHE A 116 12.63 -8.79 5.40
N THR A 117 12.36 -9.49 4.31
CA THR A 117 11.47 -9.02 3.24
C THR A 117 10.60 -10.15 2.73
N ALA A 118 9.37 -9.86 2.35
CA ALA A 118 8.48 -10.80 1.68
C ALA A 118 8.20 -10.43 0.23
N SER A 119 8.08 -11.43 -0.65
CA SER A 119 7.58 -11.29 -2.02
C SER A 119 6.46 -12.29 -2.27
N PHE A 120 5.57 -11.95 -3.20
CA PHE A 120 4.33 -12.66 -3.47
C PHE A 120 4.38 -13.22 -4.89
N GLU A 121 4.44 -14.55 -5.01
CA GLU A 121 4.55 -15.27 -6.28
C GLU A 121 3.19 -15.53 -6.94
N ASP A 122 2.11 -15.42 -6.15
CA ASP A 122 0.72 -15.56 -6.61
C ASP A 122 -0.07 -14.25 -6.39
N ILE A 123 -1.36 -14.27 -6.73
CA ILE A 123 -2.29 -13.14 -6.64
C ILE A 123 -2.38 -12.63 -5.19
N THR A 124 -2.29 -11.31 -5.01
CA THR A 124 -2.39 -10.65 -3.71
C THR A 124 -3.45 -9.54 -3.72
N ILE A 125 -4.56 -9.77 -3.03
CA ILE A 125 -5.69 -8.84 -2.98
C ILE A 125 -5.88 -8.31 -1.56
N PHE A 126 -5.91 -6.99 -1.43
CA PHE A 126 -6.31 -6.21 -0.26
C PHE A 126 -7.31 -5.15 -0.72
N LYS A 127 -8.50 -5.59 -1.12
CA LYS A 127 -9.53 -4.73 -1.71
C LYS A 127 -10.48 -4.22 -0.64
N ASP A 128 -10.85 -2.94 -0.70
CA ASP A 128 -11.77 -2.30 0.25
C ASP A 128 -11.33 -2.49 1.72
N CYS A 129 -10.02 -2.60 1.98
CA CYS A 129 -9.49 -2.91 3.31
C CYS A 129 -9.09 -1.65 4.08
N ASN A 130 -9.22 -1.68 5.41
CA ASN A 130 -8.67 -0.63 6.27
C ASN A 130 -7.41 -1.12 6.99
N PHE A 131 -6.29 -0.40 6.84
CA PHE A 131 -5.06 -0.64 7.58
C PHE A 131 -4.92 0.44 8.66
N GLU A 132 -5.26 0.11 9.91
CA GLU A 132 -5.26 1.09 11.03
C GLU A 132 -3.85 1.42 11.55
N ARG A 133 -2.86 0.64 11.11
CA ARG A 133 -1.45 0.73 11.48
C ARG A 133 -0.58 0.52 10.24
N LYS A 134 0.74 0.41 10.42
CA LYS A 134 1.72 0.44 9.34
C LYS A 134 1.50 -0.66 8.31
N ALA A 135 1.60 -0.30 7.04
CA ALA A 135 1.55 -1.24 5.92
C ALA A 135 2.87 -1.19 5.11
N MET A 136 3.77 -2.13 5.40
CA MET A 136 5.18 -2.06 4.98
C MET A 136 5.50 -3.08 3.87
N PHE A 137 5.39 -2.67 2.60
CA PHE A 137 5.67 -3.48 1.41
C PHE A 137 7.00 -3.10 0.71
N LYS A 138 7.96 -2.57 1.47
CA LYS A 138 9.27 -2.18 0.94
C LYS A 138 10.05 -3.40 0.44
N TYR A 139 10.66 -3.29 -0.75
CA TYR A 139 11.34 -4.39 -1.47
C TYR A 139 10.45 -5.57 -1.88
N SER A 140 9.12 -5.52 -1.68
CA SER A 140 8.24 -6.60 -2.12
C SER A 140 8.15 -6.67 -3.63
N ARG A 141 8.20 -7.89 -4.17
CA ARG A 141 7.87 -8.18 -5.57
C ARG A 141 6.51 -8.87 -5.60
N PHE A 142 5.61 -8.37 -6.44
CA PHE A 142 4.33 -8.99 -6.77
C PHE A 142 4.44 -9.56 -8.18
N GLU A 143 4.52 -10.88 -8.30
CA GLU A 143 4.79 -11.56 -9.58
C GLU A 143 3.51 -11.76 -10.41
N ARG A 144 2.35 -11.71 -9.76
CA ARG A 144 1.01 -11.79 -10.35
C ARG A 144 0.22 -10.52 -10.06
N ASP A 145 -1.04 -10.53 -10.49
CA ASP A 145 -1.95 -9.42 -10.30
C ASP A 145 -2.11 -9.12 -8.80
N ALA A 146 -2.13 -7.84 -8.47
CA ALA A 146 -2.40 -7.39 -7.11
C ALA A 146 -3.44 -6.27 -7.12
N ASP A 147 -4.15 -6.10 -6.01
CA ASP A 147 -5.25 -5.12 -5.93
C ASP A 147 -5.35 -4.53 -4.54
N PHE A 148 -5.17 -3.21 -4.43
CA PHE A 148 -5.35 -2.42 -3.22
C PHE A 148 -6.50 -1.40 -3.36
N SER A 149 -7.35 -1.57 -4.38
CA SER A 149 -8.43 -0.62 -4.67
C SER A 149 -9.44 -0.53 -3.53
N GLY A 150 -9.95 0.68 -3.29
CA GLY A 150 -10.93 0.98 -2.24
C GLY A 150 -10.37 0.96 -0.82
N SER A 151 -9.09 0.67 -0.62
CA SER A 151 -8.49 0.55 0.70
C SER A 151 -8.10 1.90 1.33
N SER A 152 -7.99 1.94 2.66
CA SER A 152 -7.47 3.07 3.43
C SER A 152 -6.23 2.67 4.21
N PHE A 153 -5.20 3.52 4.20
CA PHE A 153 -4.00 3.40 5.01
C PHE A 153 -3.97 4.55 6.01
N ASP A 154 -4.30 4.25 7.27
CA ASP A 154 -4.51 5.25 8.32
C ASP A 154 -3.20 5.67 9.02
N ASP A 155 -2.08 5.00 8.70
CA ASP A 155 -0.73 5.23 9.21
C ASP A 155 0.28 5.12 8.05
N ASP A 156 1.56 5.31 8.34
CA ASP A 156 2.66 5.22 7.38
C ASP A 156 2.54 3.97 6.48
N SER A 157 2.58 4.21 5.17
CA SER A 157 2.56 3.14 4.16
C SER A 157 3.72 3.27 3.18
N THR A 158 4.33 2.14 2.83
CA THR A 158 5.45 2.16 1.90
C THR A 158 5.49 0.99 0.93
N PHE A 159 5.65 1.34 -0.34
CA PHE A 159 5.95 0.46 -1.46
C PHE A 159 7.33 0.79 -2.04
N LYS A 160 8.24 1.32 -1.21
CA LYS A 160 9.57 1.74 -1.65
C LYS A 160 10.34 0.54 -2.20
N TYR A 161 10.94 0.68 -3.39
CA TYR A 161 11.57 -0.42 -4.13
C TYR A 161 10.65 -1.61 -4.47
N ALA A 162 9.33 -1.49 -4.30
CA ALA A 162 8.42 -2.56 -4.69
C ALA A 162 8.40 -2.73 -6.21
N LYS A 163 8.17 -3.95 -6.67
CA LYS A 163 8.08 -4.29 -8.10
C LYS A 163 6.78 -5.02 -8.37
N PHE A 164 6.00 -4.50 -9.31
CA PHE A 164 4.75 -5.10 -9.77
C PHE A 164 4.96 -5.59 -11.20
N ASP A 165 4.99 -6.92 -11.37
CA ASP A 165 5.28 -7.53 -12.66
C ASP A 165 4.05 -7.63 -13.57
N LYS A 166 2.86 -7.59 -12.97
CA LYS A 166 1.55 -7.66 -13.62
C LYS A 166 0.67 -6.50 -13.19
N ASP A 167 -0.63 -6.59 -13.46
CA ASP A 167 -1.57 -5.51 -13.24
C ASP A 167 -1.73 -5.23 -11.75
N ILE A 168 -1.83 -3.94 -11.41
CA ILE A 168 -2.00 -3.46 -10.03
C ILE A 168 -2.91 -2.24 -10.01
N SER A 169 -3.81 -2.19 -9.03
CA SER A 169 -4.73 -1.08 -8.82
C SER A 169 -4.63 -0.51 -7.41
N PHE A 170 -4.60 0.83 -7.34
CA PHE A 170 -4.77 1.65 -6.14
C PHE A 170 -5.95 2.63 -6.35
N GLN A 171 -6.95 2.23 -7.15
CA GLN A 171 -8.12 3.04 -7.42
C GLN A 171 -8.93 3.28 -6.15
N ASN A 172 -9.41 4.51 -5.95
CA ASN A 172 -10.23 4.89 -4.79
C ASN A 172 -9.53 4.60 -3.43
N THR A 173 -8.19 4.56 -3.41
CA THR A 173 -7.42 4.35 -2.18
C THR A 173 -7.23 5.66 -1.43
N VAL A 174 -7.30 5.62 -0.10
CA VAL A 174 -6.98 6.76 0.77
C VAL A 174 -5.68 6.48 1.51
N PHE A 175 -4.79 7.47 1.54
CA PHE A 175 -3.57 7.46 2.34
C PHE A 175 -3.63 8.65 3.30
N ASP A 176 -3.78 8.38 4.60
CA ASP A 176 -3.95 9.44 5.61
C ASP A 176 -2.61 10.05 6.01
N GLU A 177 -1.56 9.23 6.08
CA GLU A 177 -0.18 9.65 6.35
C GLU A 177 0.69 9.52 5.09
N ILE A 178 2.01 9.73 5.25
CA ILE A 178 2.97 9.73 4.14
C ILE A 178 2.91 8.42 3.33
N ALA A 179 2.62 8.56 2.03
CA ALA A 179 2.59 7.45 1.08
C ALA A 179 3.86 7.40 0.22
N THR A 180 4.69 6.38 0.41
CA THR A 180 5.98 6.28 -0.31
C THR A 180 6.02 5.18 -1.36
N PHE A 181 6.10 5.56 -2.63
CA PHE A 181 6.34 4.71 -3.81
C PHE A 181 7.75 4.87 -4.41
N LYS A 182 8.67 5.48 -3.65
CA LYS A 182 10.02 5.82 -4.11
C LYS A 182 10.77 4.59 -4.65
N TYR A 183 11.34 4.70 -5.85
CA TYR A 183 11.99 3.58 -6.58
C TYR A 183 11.08 2.40 -6.93
N ALA A 184 9.76 2.50 -6.76
CA ALA A 184 8.85 1.44 -7.20
C ALA A 184 8.89 1.29 -8.73
N THR A 185 8.62 0.08 -9.21
CA THR A 185 8.56 -0.23 -10.65
C THR A 185 7.25 -0.94 -10.97
N PHE A 186 6.52 -0.38 -11.93
CA PHE A 186 5.26 -0.90 -12.46
C PHE A 186 5.49 -1.32 -13.92
N ASN A 187 5.45 -2.63 -14.19
CA ASN A 187 5.69 -3.16 -15.53
C ASN A 187 4.44 -3.13 -16.43
N LYS A 188 3.27 -2.92 -15.82
CA LYS A 188 1.97 -2.79 -16.48
C LYS A 188 1.32 -1.46 -16.11
N ASN A 189 0.20 -1.15 -16.73
CA ASN A 189 -0.60 0.02 -16.38
C ASN A 189 -1.05 -0.07 -14.92
N VAL A 190 -0.86 1.02 -14.18
CA VAL A 190 -1.34 1.16 -12.81
C VAL A 190 -2.26 2.36 -12.69
N SER A 191 -3.30 2.23 -11.86
CA SER A 191 -4.26 3.30 -11.64
C SER A 191 -4.31 3.70 -10.17
N PHE A 192 -4.09 4.99 -9.93
CA PHE A 192 -4.37 5.74 -8.71
C PHE A 192 -5.62 6.63 -8.89
N SER A 193 -6.48 6.31 -9.86
CA SER A 193 -7.65 7.15 -10.13
C SER A 193 -8.56 7.26 -8.90
N ASN A 194 -9.06 8.46 -8.64
CA ASN A 194 -9.86 8.83 -7.46
C ASN A 194 -9.19 8.56 -6.09
N SER A 195 -7.86 8.36 -6.04
CA SER A 195 -7.18 8.21 -4.76
C SER A 195 -7.04 9.57 -4.04
N ILE A 196 -6.98 9.54 -2.72
CA ILE A 196 -6.75 10.72 -1.88
C ILE A 196 -5.47 10.49 -1.08
N PHE A 197 -4.51 11.41 -1.21
CA PHE A 197 -3.31 11.47 -0.39
C PHE A 197 -3.45 12.68 0.54
N LYS A 198 -3.74 12.44 1.82
CA LYS A 198 -3.97 13.51 2.80
C LYS A 198 -2.68 14.15 3.31
N ASP A 199 -1.57 13.39 3.26
CA ASP A 199 -0.21 13.90 3.47
C ASP A 199 0.64 13.67 2.19
N SER A 200 1.93 13.94 2.29
CA SER A 200 2.91 13.98 1.23
C SER A 200 2.98 12.65 0.47
N ALA A 201 2.85 12.72 -0.86
CA ALA A 201 2.95 11.56 -1.74
C ALA A 201 4.30 11.54 -2.48
N ILE A 202 5.05 10.43 -2.33
CA ILE A 202 6.43 10.35 -2.83
C ILE A 202 6.57 9.27 -3.92
N PHE A 203 6.59 9.71 -5.18
CA PHE A 203 6.83 8.90 -6.38
C PHE A 203 8.24 9.14 -6.98
N LYS A 204 9.17 9.59 -6.14
CA LYS A 204 10.53 9.91 -6.55
C LYS A 204 11.25 8.66 -7.10
N TYR A 205 11.86 8.77 -8.29
CA TYR A 205 12.49 7.65 -9.03
C TYR A 205 11.56 6.49 -9.42
N THR A 206 10.24 6.64 -9.30
CA THR A 206 9.29 5.60 -9.71
C THR A 206 9.30 5.43 -11.23
N LYS A 207 9.16 4.19 -11.69
CA LYS A 207 9.10 3.84 -13.11
C LYS A 207 7.75 3.22 -13.44
N PHE A 208 7.06 3.81 -14.40
CA PHE A 208 5.83 3.30 -14.98
C PHE A 208 6.13 2.92 -16.43
N HIS A 209 6.15 1.63 -16.76
CA HIS A 209 6.61 1.15 -18.07
C HIS A 209 5.52 1.14 -19.15
N ASP A 210 4.27 0.88 -18.78
CA ASP A 210 3.14 0.88 -19.72
C ASP A 210 2.22 2.10 -19.51
N GLY A 211 2.32 2.76 -18.36
CA GLY A 211 1.61 4.00 -18.05
C GLY A 211 1.09 4.08 -16.61
N VAL A 212 0.55 5.24 -16.27
CA VAL A 212 -0.11 5.51 -14.98
C VAL A 212 -1.29 6.47 -15.14
N SER A 213 -2.35 6.22 -14.38
CA SER A 213 -3.47 7.15 -14.21
C SER A 213 -3.49 7.72 -12.78
N PHE A 214 -3.49 9.05 -12.68
CA PHE A 214 -3.83 9.87 -11.51
C PHE A 214 -5.13 10.64 -11.77
N ASN A 215 -6.01 10.09 -12.61
CA ASN A 215 -7.28 10.72 -12.95
C ASN A 215 -8.10 11.01 -11.68
N SER A 216 -8.51 12.26 -11.48
CA SER A 216 -9.32 12.68 -10.34
C SER A 216 -8.70 12.33 -8.97
N SER A 217 -7.38 12.12 -8.90
CA SER A 217 -6.70 11.94 -7.61
C SER A 217 -6.47 13.29 -6.94
N LYS A 218 -6.58 13.33 -5.62
CA LYS A 218 -6.34 14.51 -4.80
C LYS A 218 -5.09 14.34 -3.95
N PHE A 219 -4.18 15.30 -4.03
CA PHE A 219 -3.02 15.42 -3.15
C PHE A 219 -3.25 16.65 -2.26
N GLU A 220 -3.54 16.42 -0.98
CA GLU A 220 -3.84 17.50 -0.03
C GLU A 220 -2.58 18.18 0.50
N GLU A 221 -1.41 17.57 0.31
CA GLU A 221 -0.08 18.12 0.63
C GLU A 221 0.85 18.05 -0.61
N ASP A 222 2.17 18.00 -0.40
CA ASP A 222 3.17 17.98 -1.47
C ASP A 222 3.19 16.68 -2.29
N LEU A 223 3.37 16.82 -3.61
CA LEU A 223 3.60 15.71 -4.54
C LEU A 223 5.05 15.69 -5.03
N ASN A 224 5.84 14.70 -4.61
CA ASN A 224 7.22 14.53 -5.07
C ASN A 224 7.34 13.49 -6.19
N ILE A 225 7.44 13.94 -7.44
CA ILE A 225 7.61 13.10 -8.63
C ILE A 225 9.03 13.22 -9.22
N LYS A 226 10.02 13.68 -8.44
CA LYS A 226 11.38 13.93 -8.93
C LYS A 226 12.02 12.67 -9.50
N TYR A 227 12.61 12.75 -10.69
CA TYR A 227 13.14 11.61 -11.46
C TYR A 227 12.14 10.50 -11.79
N MET A 228 10.83 10.71 -11.57
CA MET A 228 9.80 9.77 -12.02
C MET A 228 9.88 9.63 -13.54
N LYS A 229 9.69 8.40 -14.05
CA LYS A 229 9.64 8.10 -15.47
C LYS A 229 8.33 7.41 -15.80
N VAL A 230 7.62 7.94 -16.79
CA VAL A 230 6.44 7.33 -17.37
C VAL A 230 6.71 7.07 -18.84
N ASP A 231 6.66 5.81 -19.22
CA ASP A 231 6.56 5.33 -20.59
C ASP A 231 5.10 4.89 -20.80
N GLY A 232 4.50 5.26 -21.92
CA GLY A 232 3.09 4.95 -22.22
C GLY A 232 2.09 6.00 -21.72
N SER A 233 0.92 5.54 -21.26
CA SER A 233 -0.18 6.45 -20.90
C SER A 233 0.15 7.28 -19.66
N PHE A 234 -0.20 8.56 -19.67
CA PHE A 234 -0.10 9.44 -18.50
C PHE A 234 -1.39 10.27 -18.41
N ASP A 235 -2.31 9.79 -17.59
CA ASP A 235 -3.57 10.48 -17.33
C ASP A 235 -3.52 11.20 -15.99
N ILE A 236 -3.66 12.52 -16.03
CA ILE A 236 -3.72 13.41 -14.86
C ILE A 236 -4.97 14.30 -14.93
N SER A 237 -5.98 13.88 -15.70
CA SER A 237 -7.21 14.67 -15.86
C SER A 237 -7.90 14.81 -14.52
N ASN A 238 -8.30 16.03 -14.16
CA ASN A 238 -8.87 16.39 -12.85
C ASN A 238 -7.97 16.07 -11.64
N MET A 239 -6.67 15.83 -11.84
CA MET A 239 -5.72 15.71 -10.74
C MET A 239 -5.58 17.06 -10.05
N ASP A 240 -5.70 17.07 -8.73
CA ASP A 240 -5.58 18.26 -7.89
C ASP A 240 -4.43 18.09 -6.90
N VAL A 241 -3.59 19.12 -6.78
CA VAL A 241 -2.46 19.17 -5.83
C VAL A 241 -2.54 20.50 -5.11
N ALA A 242 -2.74 20.45 -3.79
CA ALA A 242 -3.00 21.65 -2.98
C ALA A 242 -1.76 22.53 -2.78
N TYR A 243 -0.57 21.92 -2.71
CA TYR A 243 0.70 22.61 -2.46
C TYR A 243 1.67 22.42 -3.64
N GLU A 244 2.87 21.87 -3.43
CA GLU A 244 3.92 21.84 -4.45
C GLU A 244 4.01 20.52 -5.21
N ILE A 245 4.40 20.60 -6.49
CA ILE A 245 4.83 19.46 -7.30
C ILE A 245 6.34 19.55 -7.55
N ASP A 246 7.16 18.77 -6.84
CA ASP A 246 8.60 18.61 -7.16
C ASP A 246 8.75 17.67 -8.35
N SER A 247 8.70 18.24 -9.57
CA SER A 247 8.82 17.50 -10.84
C SER A 247 10.23 17.52 -11.45
N LYS A 248 11.27 17.75 -10.62
CA LYS A 248 12.63 17.89 -11.15
C LYS A 248 13.06 16.61 -11.87
N TYR A 249 13.55 16.74 -13.09
CA TYR A 249 14.01 15.60 -13.92
C TYR A 249 12.95 14.52 -14.19
N THR A 250 11.67 14.78 -13.91
CA THR A 250 10.58 13.90 -14.29
C THR A 250 10.49 13.80 -15.81
N LYS A 251 10.31 12.58 -16.31
CA LYS A 251 10.19 12.30 -17.75
C LYS A 251 8.88 11.59 -18.05
N ILE A 252 8.11 12.16 -18.97
CA ILE A 252 6.89 11.56 -19.51
C ILE A 252 7.12 11.35 -21.01
N ASN A 253 7.20 10.10 -21.45
CA ASN A 253 7.50 9.72 -22.84
C ASN A 253 8.72 10.47 -23.41
N GLY A 254 9.82 10.51 -22.63
CA GLY A 254 11.07 11.19 -22.98
C GLY A 254 11.09 12.73 -22.77
N LYS A 255 9.94 13.39 -22.65
CA LYS A 255 9.82 14.84 -22.45
C LYS A 255 9.91 15.20 -20.97
N SER A 256 10.37 16.41 -20.63
CA SER A 256 10.22 16.92 -19.26
C SER A 256 8.74 17.08 -18.93
N PHE A 257 8.40 16.99 -17.64
CA PHE A 257 7.01 17.18 -17.17
C PHE A 257 6.37 18.47 -17.68
N SER A 258 7.04 19.61 -17.52
CA SER A 258 6.55 20.91 -18.01
C SER A 258 6.31 20.95 -19.52
N LYS A 259 7.20 20.34 -20.32
CA LYS A 259 7.05 20.28 -21.78
C LYS A 259 5.87 19.39 -22.18
N TYR A 260 5.69 18.26 -21.49
CA TYR A 260 4.56 17.37 -21.74
C TYR A 260 3.22 18.07 -21.49
N LEU A 261 3.10 18.85 -20.42
CA LEU A 261 1.85 19.58 -20.09
C LEU A 261 1.50 20.66 -21.12
N VAL A 262 2.50 21.37 -21.66
CA VAL A 262 2.27 22.39 -22.72
C VAL A 262 1.80 21.74 -24.01
N ASP A 263 2.40 20.61 -24.40
CA ASP A 263 2.06 19.91 -25.65
C ASP A 263 0.65 19.27 -25.63
N LYS A 264 0.00 19.17 -24.46
CA LYS A 264 -1.35 18.59 -24.29
C LYS A 264 -2.48 19.63 -24.23
N LYS A 265 -2.15 20.93 -24.15
CA LYS A 265 -3.11 22.03 -24.25
C LYS A 265 -3.36 22.38 -25.71
#